data_AF-A0A3S3PDY7-F1
#
_entry.id   AF-A0A3S3PDY7-F1
#
_cell.length_a   1.000
_cell.length_b   1.000
_cell.length_c   1.000
_cell.angle_alpha   90.00
_cell.angle_beta   90.00
_cell.angle_gamma   90.00
#
_symmetry.space_group_name_H-M   'P 1'
#
loop_
_entity.id
_entity.type
_entity.pdbx_description
1 polymer ?
#
loop_
_entity_poly.entity_id
_entity_poly.type
_entity_poly.pdbx_seq_one_letter_code
_entity_poly.pdbx_strand_id
1 'polypeptide(L)'
;MSTRTCPFSLRRLLLPALLAGLAGCVAPGTPATDRAEVLGGTMTLVAPKGFCVDPGSRREERAGSFVLWGNCAAISGDPAAPKPPYRAMLTATVGPEGAGPVEATFPGFERFFRSGAGRAALARSGAPDDVEILKVRRSGHLLLLKIRDRSSVQGAPVSETYWRAITGLAGRITALSVLPLEGASISDTAQIRLLTDFDATIRAANPETVPGSPKG
;
A
#
# COMPACT_ATOMS: atom_id res chain seq x y z
N MET A 1 -77.75 -18.81 10.41
CA MET A 1 -78.51 -19.45 11.51
C MET A 1 -77.75 -20.69 11.97
N SER A 2 -77.56 -20.81 13.28
CA SER A 2 -77.22 -21.98 14.15
C SER A 2 -76.36 -23.11 13.58
N THR A 3 -75.14 -23.38 14.06
CA THR A 3 -74.69 -23.91 15.38
C THR A 3 -75.09 -25.36 15.71
N ARG A 4 -74.11 -26.05 16.35
CA ARG A 4 -74.10 -27.34 17.09
C ARG A 4 -73.54 -28.54 16.29
N THR A 5 -72.63 -29.41 16.76
CA THR A 5 -71.83 -29.54 18.00
C THR A 5 -70.79 -30.66 17.78
N CYS A 6 -69.66 -30.57 18.51
CA CYS A 6 -68.58 -31.56 18.83
C CYS A 6 -69.06 -33.01 19.16
N PRO A 7 -68.19 -34.07 19.23
CA PRO A 7 -66.86 -34.02 19.89
C PRO A 7 -65.71 -34.95 19.42
N PHE A 8 -64.50 -34.53 19.84
CA PHE A 8 -63.33 -35.26 20.32
C PHE A 8 -63.06 -36.72 19.90
N SER A 9 -61.90 -36.95 19.28
CA SER A 9 -60.89 -37.82 19.91
C SER A 9 -59.47 -37.51 19.41
N LEU A 10 -58.55 -37.45 20.39
CA LEU A 10 -57.13 -37.14 20.29
C LEU A 10 -56.35 -38.12 19.41
N ARG A 11 -55.49 -37.60 18.53
CA ARG A 11 -54.15 -38.17 18.40
C ARG A 11 -53.13 -37.11 17.98
N ARG A 12 -52.19 -36.87 18.90
CA ARG A 12 -51.06 -35.94 18.82
C ARG A 12 -50.23 -36.15 17.55
N LEU A 13 -49.93 -35.07 16.84
CA LEU A 13 -48.61 -34.90 16.22
C LEU A 13 -48.17 -33.45 16.41
N LEU A 14 -47.19 -33.30 17.29
CA LEU A 14 -46.41 -32.10 17.52
C LEU A 14 -45.51 -31.85 16.30
N LEU A 15 -45.62 -30.68 15.67
CA LEU A 15 -44.56 -30.14 14.82
C LEU A 15 -43.98 -28.88 15.50
N PRO A 16 -42.71 -28.91 15.95
CA PRO A 16 -42.06 -27.71 16.43
C PRO A 16 -41.60 -26.85 15.24
N ALA A 17 -41.84 -25.54 15.37
CA ALA A 17 -41.28 -24.52 14.50
C ALA A 17 -39.76 -24.49 14.63
N LEU A 18 -39.05 -24.82 13.54
CA LEU A 18 -37.59 -24.73 13.47
C LEU A 18 -37.23 -23.42 12.75
N LEU A 19 -37.13 -22.33 13.52
CA LEU A 19 -36.43 -21.12 13.09
C LEU A 19 -34.93 -21.43 13.07
N ALA A 20 -34.40 -21.74 11.88
CA ALA A 20 -32.97 -21.83 11.65
C ALA A 20 -32.35 -20.42 11.65
N GLY A 21 -31.82 -20.00 12.80
CA GLY A 21 -30.97 -18.82 12.91
C GLY A 21 -29.67 -19.07 12.13
N LEU A 22 -29.53 -18.42 10.98
CA LEU A 22 -28.25 -18.28 10.30
C LEU A 22 -27.36 -17.36 11.14
N ALA A 23 -26.65 -17.94 12.10
CA ALA A 23 -25.50 -17.30 12.74
C ALA A 23 -24.40 -17.17 11.66
N GLY A 24 -24.38 -16.02 10.98
CA GLY A 24 -23.29 -15.68 10.08
C GLY A 24 -21.99 -15.56 10.88
N CYS A 25 -21.09 -16.52 10.72
CA CYS A 25 -19.71 -16.37 11.15
C CYS A 25 -19.09 -15.22 10.33
N VAL A 26 -19.03 -14.02 10.90
CA VAL A 26 -18.13 -12.98 10.41
C VAL A 26 -16.73 -13.48 10.72
N ALA A 27 -16.02 -13.95 9.70
CA ALA A 27 -14.60 -14.25 9.83
C ALA A 27 -13.89 -12.99 10.35
N PRO A 28 -13.09 -13.06 11.43
CA PRO A 28 -12.33 -11.91 11.89
C PRO A 28 -11.44 -11.44 10.73
N GLY A 29 -11.56 -10.15 10.37
CA GLY A 29 -10.76 -9.55 9.32
C GLY A 29 -9.27 -9.68 9.61
N THR A 30 -8.44 -9.75 8.57
CA THR A 30 -6.98 -9.77 8.71
C THR A 30 -6.55 -8.56 9.55
N PRO A 31 -5.83 -8.74 10.67
CA PRO A 31 -5.38 -7.64 11.50
C PRO A 31 -4.56 -6.64 10.67
N ALA A 32 -4.83 -5.35 10.84
CA ALA A 32 -4.07 -4.32 10.16
C ALA A 32 -2.60 -4.38 10.60
N THR A 33 -1.70 -4.40 9.63
CA THR A 33 -0.24 -4.52 9.84
C THR A 33 0.47 -3.48 8.99
N ASP A 34 1.60 -2.97 9.50
CA ASP A 34 2.51 -2.08 8.78
C ASP A 34 3.46 -2.85 7.84
N ARG A 35 3.49 -4.19 7.89
CA ARG A 35 4.43 -5.03 7.15
C ARG A 35 3.80 -5.75 5.96
N ALA A 36 4.54 -5.81 4.86
CA ALA A 36 4.23 -6.64 3.71
C ALA A 36 5.47 -7.41 3.26
N GLU A 37 5.39 -8.73 3.30
CA GLU A 37 6.33 -9.58 2.60
C GLU A 37 6.04 -9.53 1.10
N VAL A 38 7.12 -9.41 0.31
CA VAL A 38 7.11 -9.42 -1.15
C VAL A 38 8.18 -10.36 -1.68
N LEU A 39 8.15 -10.66 -2.98
CA LEU A 39 9.15 -11.50 -3.65
C LEU A 39 9.25 -12.89 -2.99
N GLY A 40 8.10 -13.52 -2.71
CA GLY A 40 8.06 -14.82 -2.04
C GLY A 40 8.62 -14.82 -0.61
N GLY A 41 8.55 -13.69 0.10
CA GLY A 41 9.02 -13.57 1.49
C GLY A 41 10.50 -13.22 1.64
N THR A 42 11.21 -13.00 0.53
CA THR A 42 12.64 -12.64 0.57
C THR A 42 12.89 -11.18 0.96
N MET A 43 11.86 -10.33 0.88
CA MET A 43 11.94 -8.92 1.25
C MET A 43 10.70 -8.50 2.05
N THR A 44 10.91 -7.72 3.11
CA THR A 44 9.84 -7.19 3.96
C THR A 44 9.74 -5.67 3.82
N LEU A 45 8.64 -5.17 3.26
CA LEU A 45 8.33 -3.75 3.21
C LEU A 45 7.63 -3.34 4.51
N VAL A 46 8.06 -2.24 5.13
CA VAL A 46 7.53 -1.77 6.42
C VAL A 46 7.25 -0.29 6.33
N ALA A 47 6.03 0.11 6.63
CA ALA A 47 5.64 1.52 6.67
C ALA A 47 5.92 2.17 8.05
N PRO A 48 6.06 3.50 8.12
CA PRO A 48 6.10 4.21 9.39
C PRO A 48 4.81 4.03 10.21
N LYS A 49 4.91 4.24 11.53
CA LYS A 49 3.80 4.07 12.47
C LYS A 49 2.53 4.82 12.01
N GLY A 50 1.40 4.13 12.06
CA GLY A 50 0.09 4.65 11.67
C GLY A 50 -0.32 4.34 10.23
N PHE A 51 0.58 3.79 9.43
CA PHE A 51 0.29 3.29 8.10
C PHE A 51 0.21 1.77 8.09
N CYS A 52 -0.91 1.23 7.64
CA CYS A 52 -1.13 -0.20 7.52
C CYS A 52 -1.43 -0.59 6.07
N VAL A 53 -0.97 -1.77 5.69
CA VAL A 53 -1.15 -2.35 4.37
C VAL A 53 -2.64 -2.39 4.03
N ASP A 54 -2.99 -1.91 2.84
CA ASP A 54 -4.28 -2.24 2.23
C ASP A 54 -4.22 -3.67 1.67
N PRO A 55 -4.97 -4.63 2.24
CA PRO A 55 -4.90 -6.03 1.84
C PRO A 55 -5.29 -6.25 0.37
N GLY A 56 -6.16 -5.40 -0.19
CA GLY A 56 -6.58 -5.48 -1.59
C GLY A 56 -5.56 -4.92 -2.59
N SER A 57 -4.51 -4.26 -2.11
CA SER A 57 -3.56 -3.53 -2.95
C SER A 57 -2.36 -4.33 -3.43
N ARG A 58 -2.02 -5.45 -2.76
CA ARG A 58 -0.81 -6.19 -3.08
C ARG A 58 -0.89 -6.78 -4.48
N ARG A 59 0.14 -6.54 -5.29
CA ARG A 59 0.32 -7.15 -6.61
C ARG A 59 1.73 -7.68 -6.69
N GLU A 60 1.87 -8.95 -7.04
CA GLU A 60 3.16 -9.54 -7.37
C GLU A 60 3.11 -9.99 -8.83
N GLU A 61 3.94 -9.38 -9.65
CA GLU A 61 4.05 -9.68 -11.07
C GLU A 61 5.52 -9.95 -11.42
N ARG A 62 5.78 -10.53 -12.59
CA ARG A 62 7.16 -10.74 -13.05
C ARG A 62 7.97 -9.44 -13.11
N ALA A 63 7.32 -8.32 -13.39
CA ALA A 63 7.95 -7.01 -13.52
C ALA A 63 8.23 -6.33 -12.17
N GLY A 64 7.64 -6.80 -11.08
CA GLY A 64 7.84 -6.23 -9.76
C GLY A 64 6.70 -6.51 -8.77
N SER A 65 6.88 -6.03 -7.54
CA SER A 65 5.88 -6.12 -6.48
C SER A 65 5.39 -4.72 -6.08
N PHE A 66 4.09 -4.55 -5.95
CA PHE A 66 3.45 -3.30 -5.50
C PHE A 66 2.68 -3.51 -4.21
N VAL A 67 2.83 -2.57 -3.28
CA VAL A 67 2.09 -2.53 -2.02
C VAL A 67 1.67 -1.09 -1.72
N LEU A 68 0.48 -0.93 -1.13
CA LEU A 68 -0.05 0.34 -0.67
C LEU A 68 -0.38 0.26 0.82
N TRP A 69 -0.17 1.37 1.52
CA TRP A 69 -0.55 1.54 2.91
C TRP A 69 -1.47 2.76 3.08
N GLY A 70 -2.51 2.58 3.89
CA GLY A 70 -3.43 3.63 4.32
C GLY A 70 -3.40 3.84 5.82
N ASN A 71 -4.30 4.67 6.34
CA ASN A 71 -4.46 4.88 7.78
C ASN A 71 -4.90 3.57 8.46
N CYS A 72 -4.16 3.09 9.45
CA CYS A 72 -4.50 1.84 10.13
C CYS A 72 -5.94 1.82 10.68
N ALA A 73 -6.42 2.92 11.27
CA ALA A 73 -7.79 2.99 11.80
C ALA A 73 -8.87 2.87 10.71
N ALA A 74 -8.57 3.32 9.48
CA ALA A 74 -9.47 3.15 8.35
C ALA A 74 -9.41 1.71 7.79
N ILE A 75 -8.20 1.13 7.72
CA ILE A 75 -8.00 -0.24 7.22
C ILE A 75 -8.58 -1.29 8.17
N SER A 76 -8.39 -1.14 9.49
CA SER A 76 -8.90 -2.10 10.49
C SER A 76 -10.36 -1.88 10.85
N GLY A 77 -10.91 -0.68 10.58
CA GLY A 77 -12.19 -0.25 11.15
C GLY A 77 -12.14 0.03 12.66
N ASP A 78 -10.96 0.03 13.27
CA ASP A 78 -10.78 0.29 14.70
C ASP A 78 -10.32 1.75 14.94
N PRO A 79 -11.17 2.60 15.54
CA PRO A 79 -10.81 3.99 15.82
C PRO A 79 -9.68 4.14 16.85
N ALA A 80 -9.38 3.12 17.63
CA ALA A 80 -8.27 3.09 18.59
C ALA A 80 -6.92 2.72 17.93
N ALA A 81 -6.92 2.21 16.69
CA ALA A 81 -5.69 1.88 15.99
C ALA A 81 -4.81 3.11 15.76
N PRO A 82 -3.47 2.93 15.67
CA PRO A 82 -2.54 4.04 15.45
C PRO A 82 -2.89 4.86 14.20
N LYS A 83 -2.83 6.18 14.29
CA LYS A 83 -3.10 7.09 13.16
C LYS A 83 -1.81 7.76 12.71
N PRO A 84 -1.59 7.94 11.41
CA PRO A 84 -0.43 8.66 10.92
C PRO A 84 -0.59 10.16 11.19
N PRO A 85 0.52 10.92 11.31
CA PRO A 85 0.48 12.36 11.53
C PRO A 85 -0.09 13.14 10.33
N TYR A 86 -0.12 12.53 9.14
CA TYR A 86 -0.58 13.15 7.90
C TYR A 86 -1.64 12.29 7.22
N ARG A 87 -2.62 12.94 6.59
CA ARG A 87 -3.59 12.29 5.71
C ARG A 87 -2.94 12.00 4.35
N ALA A 88 -2.28 10.86 4.26
CA ALA A 88 -1.62 10.39 3.06
C ALA A 88 -1.82 8.88 2.89
N MET A 89 -1.46 8.40 1.72
CA MET A 89 -1.23 6.99 1.42
C MET A 89 0.25 6.80 1.06
N LEU A 90 0.79 5.63 1.39
CA LEU A 90 2.14 5.26 0.99
C LEU A 90 2.06 4.18 -0.07
N THR A 91 3.00 4.19 -1.01
CA THR A 91 3.15 3.10 -1.98
C THR A 91 4.61 2.72 -2.12
N ALA A 92 4.85 1.45 -2.37
CA ALA A 92 6.15 0.91 -2.71
C ALA A 92 6.02 0.00 -3.93
N THR A 93 6.87 0.23 -4.92
CA THR A 93 7.05 -0.65 -6.08
C THR A 93 8.48 -1.16 -6.07
N VAL A 94 8.66 -2.46 -5.92
CA VAL A 94 9.96 -3.13 -5.99
C VAL A 94 10.12 -3.71 -7.39
N GLY A 95 11.09 -3.19 -8.13
CA GLY A 95 11.40 -3.63 -9.48
C GLY A 95 12.38 -4.81 -9.53
N PRO A 96 12.93 -5.07 -10.73
CA PRO A 96 13.96 -6.08 -10.92
C PRO A 96 15.27 -5.70 -10.21
N GLU A 97 16.14 -6.70 -10.07
CA GLU A 97 17.51 -6.48 -9.60
C GLU A 97 18.30 -5.62 -10.60
N GLY A 98 19.07 -4.69 -10.07
CA GLY A 98 20.00 -3.87 -10.84
C GLY A 98 21.34 -4.59 -11.01
N ALA A 99 22.10 -4.20 -12.04
CA ALA A 99 23.45 -4.69 -12.28
C ALA A 99 24.52 -4.09 -11.34
N GLY A 100 24.12 -3.24 -10.38
CA GLY A 100 25.01 -2.54 -9.47
C GLY A 100 24.25 -1.53 -8.59
N PRO A 101 24.97 -0.69 -7.83
CA PRO A 101 24.35 0.31 -6.95
C PRO A 101 23.40 1.22 -7.73
N VAL A 102 22.16 1.34 -7.26
CA VAL A 102 21.10 2.09 -7.94
C VAL A 102 21.46 3.57 -8.06
N GLU A 103 22.18 4.11 -7.08
CA GLU A 103 22.64 5.50 -7.00
C GLU A 103 23.55 5.87 -8.18
N ALA A 104 24.40 4.93 -8.62
CA ALA A 104 25.28 5.13 -9.77
C ALA A 104 24.49 5.35 -11.06
N THR A 105 23.24 4.87 -11.10
CA THR A 105 22.35 4.97 -12.27
C THR A 105 21.43 6.20 -12.23
N PHE A 106 21.43 7.01 -11.16
CA PHE A 106 20.56 8.19 -11.03
C PHE A 106 20.63 9.17 -12.21
N PRO A 107 21.80 9.53 -12.77
CA PRO A 107 21.84 10.37 -13.97
C PRO A 107 21.10 9.75 -15.17
N GLY A 108 21.14 8.42 -15.29
CA GLY A 108 20.39 7.66 -16.28
C GLY A 108 18.88 7.73 -16.04
N PHE A 109 18.43 7.52 -14.81
CA PHE A 109 17.00 7.64 -14.46
C PHE A 109 16.47 9.05 -14.71
N GLU A 110 17.21 10.09 -14.36
CA GLU A 110 16.79 11.47 -14.64
C GLU A 110 16.63 11.75 -16.15
N ARG A 111 17.47 11.15 -17.00
CA ARG A 111 17.28 11.23 -18.46
C ARG A 111 16.09 10.38 -18.91
N PHE A 112 15.97 9.16 -18.39
CA PHE A 112 14.89 8.23 -18.72
C PHE A 112 13.52 8.83 -18.39
N PHE A 113 13.34 9.39 -17.20
CA PHE A 113 12.07 9.99 -16.78
C PHE A 113 11.67 11.24 -17.58
N ARG A 114 12.60 11.85 -18.34
CA ARG A 114 12.28 12.92 -19.31
C ARG A 114 11.78 12.37 -20.65
N SER A 115 11.98 11.10 -20.95
CA SER A 115 11.45 10.43 -22.14
C SER A 115 9.96 10.09 -21.99
N GLY A 116 9.26 9.80 -23.09
CA GLY A 116 7.88 9.32 -23.05
C GLY A 116 7.76 8.03 -22.23
N ALA A 117 8.61 7.03 -22.49
CA ALA A 117 8.58 5.76 -21.75
C ALA A 117 8.81 5.95 -20.24
N GLY A 118 9.72 6.84 -19.85
CA GLY A 118 9.96 7.10 -18.43
C GLY A 118 8.83 7.87 -17.75
N ARG A 119 8.17 8.81 -18.43
CA ARG A 119 6.96 9.45 -17.90
C ARG A 119 5.81 8.46 -17.77
N ALA A 120 5.62 7.60 -18.76
CA ALA A 120 4.66 6.50 -18.70
C ALA A 120 4.91 5.58 -17.50
N ALA A 121 6.19 5.25 -17.22
CA ALA A 121 6.56 4.45 -16.05
C ALA A 121 6.32 5.16 -14.70
N LEU A 122 6.25 6.49 -14.68
CA LEU A 122 5.91 7.26 -13.48
C LEU A 122 4.38 7.42 -13.30
N ALA A 123 3.64 7.53 -14.40
CA ALA A 123 2.20 7.73 -14.42
C ALA A 123 1.47 6.53 -13.85
N ARG A 124 0.53 6.77 -12.94
CA ARG A 124 -0.34 5.71 -12.42
C ARG A 124 -1.24 5.12 -13.52
N SER A 125 -1.59 5.89 -14.54
CA SER A 125 -2.33 5.43 -15.73
C SER A 125 -1.46 4.71 -16.75
N GLY A 126 -0.14 4.83 -16.67
CA GLY A 126 0.78 4.43 -17.74
C GLY A 126 0.85 5.41 -18.92
N ALA A 127 0.07 6.51 -18.92
CA ALA A 127 0.08 7.48 -20.01
C ALA A 127 1.12 8.59 -19.74
N PRO A 128 2.05 8.85 -20.67
CA PRO A 128 3.15 9.80 -20.44
C PRO A 128 2.72 11.27 -20.35
N ASP A 129 1.53 11.61 -20.82
CA ASP A 129 1.01 12.99 -20.85
C ASP A 129 0.26 13.36 -19.56
N ASP A 130 -0.08 12.35 -18.76
CA ASP A 130 -0.71 12.54 -17.45
C ASP A 130 0.28 13.00 -16.39
N VAL A 131 1.59 12.83 -16.63
CA VAL A 131 2.65 13.12 -15.66
C VAL A 131 3.59 14.24 -16.08
N GLU A 132 3.87 15.11 -15.12
CA GLU A 132 4.87 16.16 -15.19
C GLU A 132 5.82 16.05 -13.99
N ILE A 133 7.13 16.16 -14.23
CA ILE A 133 8.14 16.20 -13.16
C ILE A 133 8.40 17.66 -12.81
N LEU A 134 7.90 18.09 -11.67
CA LEU A 134 8.02 19.48 -11.19
C LEU A 134 9.38 19.78 -10.56
N LYS A 135 9.99 18.77 -9.92
CA LYS A 135 11.29 18.93 -9.25
C LYS A 135 12.04 17.62 -9.17
N VAL A 136 13.36 17.70 -9.29
CA VAL A 136 14.28 16.60 -9.04
C VAL A 136 15.26 17.05 -7.95
N ARG A 137 15.53 16.17 -6.98
CA ARG A 137 16.56 16.38 -5.95
C ARG A 137 17.28 15.05 -5.69
N ARG A 138 18.57 15.12 -5.36
CA ARG A 138 19.31 13.97 -4.83
C ARG A 138 19.57 14.20 -3.35
N SER A 139 19.46 13.14 -2.55
CA SER A 139 19.72 13.16 -1.11
C SER A 139 20.28 11.81 -0.69
N GLY A 140 21.61 11.69 -0.62
CA GLY A 140 22.28 10.42 -0.36
C GLY A 140 21.88 9.35 -1.37
N HIS A 141 21.30 8.26 -0.88
CA HIS A 141 20.80 7.10 -1.65
C HIS A 141 19.39 7.27 -2.23
N LEU A 142 18.83 8.49 -2.17
CA LEU A 142 17.49 8.79 -2.70
C LEU A 142 17.55 9.77 -3.88
N LEU A 143 16.92 9.40 -4.99
CA LEU A 143 16.52 10.30 -6.06
C LEU A 143 15.06 10.70 -5.85
N LEU A 144 14.84 11.94 -5.39
CA LEU A 144 13.54 12.48 -5.04
C LEU A 144 12.93 13.25 -6.21
N LEU A 145 11.70 12.90 -6.56
CA LEU A 145 10.93 13.48 -7.65
C LEU A 145 9.66 14.09 -7.07
N LYS A 146 9.43 15.39 -7.32
CA LYS A 146 8.11 16.00 -7.15
C LYS A 146 7.37 15.83 -8.46
N ILE A 147 6.25 15.15 -8.43
CA ILE A 147 5.46 14.76 -9.60
C ILE A 147 4.10 15.43 -9.52
N ARG A 148 3.60 15.91 -10.65
CA ARG A 148 2.17 16.15 -10.88
C ARG A 148 1.65 15.04 -11.77
N ASP A 149 0.62 14.34 -11.33
CA ASP A 149 0.06 13.15 -11.97
C ASP A 149 -1.46 13.23 -11.99
N ARG A 150 -2.00 13.50 -13.18
CA ARG A 150 -3.43 13.67 -13.47
C ARG A 150 -4.12 12.34 -13.80
N SER A 151 -3.46 11.21 -13.57
CA SER A 151 -4.04 9.89 -13.79
C SER A 151 -5.33 9.73 -12.98
N SER A 152 -6.41 9.35 -13.65
CA SER A 152 -7.60 8.83 -12.99
C SER A 152 -7.36 7.39 -12.58
N VAL A 153 -7.46 7.09 -11.29
CA VAL A 153 -7.32 5.73 -10.75
C VAL A 153 -8.50 5.39 -9.85
N GLN A 154 -8.86 4.11 -9.83
CA GLN A 154 -9.82 3.59 -8.87
C GLN A 154 -9.20 3.59 -7.47
N GLY A 155 -9.94 4.05 -6.45
CA GLY A 155 -9.47 4.09 -5.06
C GLY A 155 -9.76 5.41 -4.37
N ALA A 156 -9.12 5.62 -3.22
CA ALA A 156 -9.23 6.89 -2.49
C ALA A 156 -8.61 8.04 -3.30
N PRO A 157 -9.28 9.20 -3.38
CA PRO A 157 -8.76 10.33 -4.12
C PRO A 157 -7.51 10.89 -3.43
N VAL A 158 -6.47 11.11 -4.22
CA VAL A 158 -5.18 11.68 -3.80
C VAL A 158 -4.92 12.98 -4.55
N SER A 159 -4.10 13.85 -3.96
CA SER A 159 -3.59 15.02 -4.66
C SER A 159 -2.83 14.61 -5.92
N GLU A 160 -3.01 15.37 -7.00
CA GLU A 160 -2.20 15.21 -8.20
C GLU A 160 -0.72 15.46 -7.95
N THR A 161 -0.37 16.28 -6.94
CA THR A 161 1.02 16.63 -6.66
C THR A 161 1.56 15.90 -5.43
N TYR A 162 2.62 15.12 -5.63
CA TYR A 162 3.23 14.29 -4.58
C TYR A 162 4.74 14.14 -4.76
N TRP A 163 5.39 13.56 -3.74
CA TRP A 163 6.79 13.17 -3.81
C TRP A 163 6.96 11.66 -3.95
N ARG A 164 7.92 11.26 -4.80
CA ARG A 164 8.38 9.89 -5.01
C ARG A 164 9.90 9.83 -4.84
N ALA A 165 10.40 8.82 -4.14
CA ALA A 165 11.81 8.48 -4.07
C ALA A 165 12.10 7.28 -4.97
N ILE A 166 13.21 7.31 -5.70
CA ILE A 166 13.82 6.14 -6.35
C ILE A 166 15.10 5.81 -5.57
N THR A 167 15.26 4.54 -5.21
CA THR A 167 16.37 4.09 -4.38
C THR A 167 16.70 2.62 -4.61
N GLY A 168 17.87 2.17 -4.14
CA GLY A 168 18.24 0.76 -4.07
C GLY A 168 17.87 0.16 -2.71
N LEU A 169 17.10 -0.93 -2.71
CA LEU A 169 16.82 -1.75 -1.53
C LEU A 169 17.10 -3.21 -1.89
N ALA A 170 17.99 -3.87 -1.15
CA ALA A 170 18.41 -5.25 -1.43
C ALA A 170 18.80 -5.49 -2.91
N GLY A 171 19.58 -4.56 -3.50
CA GLY A 171 20.02 -4.65 -4.90
C GLY A 171 18.95 -4.37 -5.96
N ARG A 172 17.73 -4.01 -5.55
CA ARG A 172 16.59 -3.78 -6.45
C ARG A 172 16.22 -2.32 -6.53
N ILE A 173 15.84 -1.88 -7.73
CA ILE A 173 15.32 -0.53 -7.96
C ILE A 173 13.94 -0.47 -7.30
N THR A 174 13.78 0.42 -6.32
CA THR A 174 12.53 0.59 -5.58
C THR A 174 12.04 2.02 -5.71
N ALA A 175 10.74 2.17 -5.99
CA ALA A 175 10.04 3.44 -5.99
C ALA A 175 9.14 3.53 -4.74
N LEU A 176 9.33 4.56 -3.92
CA LEU A 176 8.50 4.85 -2.75
C LEU A 176 7.75 6.15 -2.98
N SER A 177 6.44 6.22 -2.72
CA SER A 177 5.67 7.47 -2.86
C SER A 177 4.90 7.81 -1.60
N VAL A 178 4.84 9.09 -1.27
CA VAL A 178 3.91 9.67 -0.28
C VAL A 178 2.86 10.43 -1.06
N LEU A 179 1.63 9.92 -1.07
CA LEU A 179 0.50 10.48 -1.81
C LEU A 179 -0.44 11.19 -0.82
N PRO A 180 -0.44 12.53 -0.74
CA PRO A 180 -1.43 13.24 0.07
C PRO A 180 -2.84 12.88 -0.38
N LEU A 181 -3.77 12.64 0.55
CA LEU A 181 -5.18 12.51 0.19
C LEU A 181 -5.71 13.84 -0.36
N GLU A 182 -6.75 13.79 -1.18
CA GLU A 182 -7.38 15.01 -1.69
C GLU A 182 -7.81 15.94 -0.54
N GLY A 183 -7.53 17.24 -0.70
CA GLY A 183 -7.75 18.25 0.34
C GLY A 183 -6.80 18.18 1.55
N ALA A 184 -5.81 17.27 1.58
CA ALA A 184 -4.75 17.29 2.59
C ALA A 184 -3.64 18.27 2.17
N SER A 185 -3.22 19.14 3.09
CA SER A 185 -2.04 19.99 2.92
C SER A 185 -0.86 19.37 3.65
N ILE A 186 0.14 18.90 2.91
CA ILE A 186 1.39 18.37 3.45
C ILE A 186 2.53 19.08 2.74
N SER A 187 3.38 19.78 3.49
CA SER A 187 4.51 20.52 2.93
C SER A 187 5.52 19.59 2.25
N ASP A 188 6.28 20.12 1.28
CA ASP A 188 7.36 19.38 0.62
C ASP A 188 8.33 18.75 1.64
N THR A 189 8.72 19.52 2.66
CA THR A 189 9.62 19.04 3.72
C THR A 189 9.02 17.88 4.51
N ALA A 190 7.71 17.92 4.82
CA ALA A 190 7.03 16.84 5.54
C ALA A 190 6.89 15.58 4.68
N GLN A 191 6.58 15.71 3.39
CA GLN A 191 6.52 14.56 2.47
C GLN A 191 7.89 13.91 2.29
N ILE A 192 8.95 14.72 2.11
CA ILE A 192 10.32 14.20 1.99
C ILE A 192 10.75 13.51 3.28
N ARG A 193 10.46 14.09 4.46
CA ARG A 193 10.76 13.44 5.74
C ARG A 193 10.06 12.09 5.86
N LEU A 194 8.77 12.02 5.53
CA LEU A 194 8.02 10.77 5.57
C LEU A 194 8.55 9.73 4.58
N LEU A 195 9.00 10.13 3.40
CA LEU A 195 9.69 9.25 2.46
C LEU A 195 11.00 8.69 3.03
N THR A 196 11.81 9.54 3.65
CA THR A 196 13.07 9.11 4.28
C THR A 196 12.82 8.17 5.44
N ASP A 197 11.82 8.45 6.29
CA ASP A 197 11.43 7.56 7.38
C ASP A 197 10.94 6.21 6.84
N PHE A 198 10.18 6.22 5.74
CA PHE A 198 9.68 5.00 5.09
C PHE A 198 10.81 4.16 4.47
N ASP A 199 11.77 4.79 3.78
CA ASP A 199 12.96 4.10 3.30
C ASP A 199 13.76 3.48 4.47
N ALA A 200 13.95 4.22 5.56
CA ALA A 200 14.68 3.76 6.73
C ALA A 200 14.01 2.54 7.41
N THR A 201 12.67 2.53 7.53
CA THR A 201 11.95 1.38 8.10
C THR A 201 12.10 0.13 7.24
N ILE A 202 12.11 0.27 5.91
CA ILE A 202 12.35 -0.86 5.00
C ILE A 202 13.79 -1.35 5.11
N ARG A 203 14.79 -0.46 5.12
CA ARG A 203 16.20 -0.87 5.28
C ARG A 203 16.45 -1.61 6.58
N ALA A 204 15.89 -1.12 7.68
CA ALA A 204 16.01 -1.77 8.98
C ALA A 204 15.40 -3.18 9.00
N ALA A 205 14.36 -3.42 8.19
CA ALA A 205 13.73 -4.73 8.04
C ALA A 205 14.46 -5.68 7.08
N ASN A 206 15.38 -5.16 6.25
CA ASN A 206 16.13 -5.92 5.25
C ASN A 206 17.62 -5.56 5.34
N PRO A 207 18.30 -5.92 6.45
CA PRO A 207 19.72 -5.66 6.59
C PRO A 207 20.48 -6.38 5.48
N GLU A 208 21.38 -5.67 4.81
CA GLU A 208 22.28 -6.28 3.83
C GLU A 208 23.09 -7.38 4.52
N THR A 209 23.05 -8.59 3.97
CA THR A 209 23.93 -9.66 4.42
C THR A 209 25.33 -9.32 3.93
N VAL A 210 26.17 -8.79 4.82
CA VAL A 210 27.59 -8.63 4.55
C VAL A 210 28.17 -10.02 4.29
N PRO A 211 28.71 -10.31 3.09
CA PRO A 211 29.38 -11.58 2.85
C PRO A 211 30.60 -11.65 3.79
N GLY A 212 30.55 -12.51 4.81
CA GLY A 212 31.69 -12.78 5.70
C GLY A 212 31.46 -12.65 7.20
N SER A 213 30.26 -12.32 7.70
CA SER A 213 30.00 -12.41 9.15
C SER A 213 29.89 -13.88 9.58
N PRO A 214 30.71 -14.36 10.53
CA PRO A 214 30.59 -15.71 11.05
C PRO A 214 29.26 -15.86 11.79
N LYS A 215 28.58 -16.99 11.58
CA LYS A 215 27.49 -17.41 12.46
C LYS A 215 28.10 -17.66 13.85
N GLY A 216 27.74 -16.82 14.81
CA GLY A 216 27.95 -17.11 16.24
C GLY A 216 26.96 -18.16 16.73
#